data_AF-A0A379W287-F1
#
_entry.id   AF-A0A379W287-F1
#
_cell.length_a   1.000
_cell.length_b   1.000
_cell.length_c   1.000
_cell.angle_alpha   90.00
_cell.angle_beta   90.00
_cell.angle_gamma   90.00
#
_symmetry.space_group_name_H-M   'P 1'
#
loop_
_entity.id
_entity.type
_entity.pdbx_description
1 polymer ?
#
loop_
_entity_poly.entity_id
_entity_poly.type
_entity_poly.pdbx_seq_one_letter_code
_entity_poly.pdbx_strand_id
1 'polypeptide(L)' 'MNKQPNSHGERIISANPSQVICAVIPTNEEKMIALDAIHLGNVKAPVEFA' A
#
# COMPACT_ATOMS: atom_id res chain seq x y z
N MET A 1 -13.81 18.62 -1.79
CA MET A 1 -13.97 17.25 -1.27
C MET A 1 -12.70 16.71 -0.57
N ASN A 2 -11.75 17.55 -0.15
CA ASN A 2 -10.49 17.11 0.50
C ASN A 2 -10.32 17.68 1.92
N LYS A 3 -11.40 17.69 2.72
CA LYS A 3 -11.37 18.22 4.10
C LYS A 3 -11.31 17.12 5.17
N GLN A 4 -11.45 15.85 4.77
CA GLN A 4 -11.47 14.74 5.70
C GLN A 4 -10.07 14.44 6.24
N PRO A 5 -9.92 14.19 7.55
CA PRO A 5 -8.64 13.82 8.16
C PRO A 5 -8.15 12.46 7.66
N ASN A 6 -6.85 12.17 7.85
CA ASN A 6 -6.24 10.95 7.35
C ASN A 6 -6.76 9.66 8.02
N SER A 7 -7.47 9.77 9.14
CA SER A 7 -8.18 8.65 9.78
C SER A 7 -9.26 8.01 8.88
N HIS A 8 -9.66 8.69 7.79
CA HIS A 8 -10.56 8.12 6.79
C HIS A 8 -9.87 7.13 5.84
N GLY A 9 -8.55 6.95 5.96
CA GLY A 9 -7.81 5.93 5.20
C GLY A 9 -7.76 6.21 3.69
N GLU A 10 -7.76 5.12 2.92
CA GLU A 10 -7.77 5.13 1.45
C GLU A 10 -9.08 5.72 0.92
N ARG A 11 -9.02 6.79 0.12
CA ARG A 11 -10.21 7.55 -0.28
C ARG A 11 -10.05 8.35 -1.56
N ILE A 12 -11.14 8.48 -2.32
CA ILE A 12 -11.25 9.36 -3.50
C ILE A 12 -11.52 10.80 -3.05
N ILE A 13 -10.81 11.75 -3.63
CA ILE A 13 -10.93 13.19 -3.34
C ILE A 13 -11.31 14.04 -4.57
N SER A 14 -11.38 13.44 -5.76
CA SER A 14 -11.88 14.08 -6.98
C SER A 14 -13.41 14.18 -6.99
N ALA A 15 -13.94 15.25 -7.59
CA ALA A 15 -15.37 15.39 -7.84
C ALA A 15 -15.80 14.61 -9.10
N ASN A 16 -17.09 14.30 -9.21
CA ASN A 16 -17.67 13.54 -10.33
C ASN A 16 -17.30 14.04 -11.75
N PRO A 17 -17.24 15.35 -12.06
CA PRO A 17 -16.89 15.79 -13.41
C PRO A 17 -15.38 15.68 -13.72
N SER A 18 -14.54 15.28 -12.77
CA SER A 18 -13.10 15.13 -12.98
C SER A 18 -12.83 14.03 -14.01
N GLN A 19 -12.01 14.35 -15.01
CA GLN A 19 -11.60 13.37 -16.03
C GLN A 19 -10.66 12.29 -15.47
N VAL A 20 -9.99 12.59 -14.36
CA VAL A 20 -9.04 11.70 -13.68
C VAL A 20 -9.44 11.56 -12.22
N ILE A 21 -9.39 10.33 -11.70
CA ILE A 21 -9.64 10.05 -10.29
C ILE A 21 -8.43 10.50 -9.47
N CYS A 22 -8.67 11.32 -8.46
CA CYS A 22 -7.66 11.66 -7.47
C CYS A 22 -7.98 10.94 -6.16
N ALA A 23 -6.98 10.33 -5.53
CA ALA A 23 -7.13 9.59 -4.29
C ALA A 23 -6.00 9.88 -3.30
N VAL A 24 -6.27 9.66 -2.01
CA VAL A 24 -5.27 9.58 -0.95
C VAL A 24 -5.19 8.13 -0.51
N ILE A 25 -4.00 7.55 -0.52
CA ILE A 25 -3.72 6.19 -0.07
C ILE A 25 -2.61 6.29 0.98
N PRO A 26 -2.89 5.98 2.26
CA PRO A 26 -1.84 5.90 3.27
C PRO A 26 -0.86 4.79 2.89
N THR A 27 0.39 5.15 2.67
CA THR A 27 1.46 4.17 2.46
C THR A 27 1.67 3.35 3.74
N ASN A 28 2.11 2.10 3.57
CA ASN A 28 2.53 1.25 4.68
C ASN A 28 3.67 0.36 4.19
N GLU A 29 4.89 0.87 4.39
CA GLU A 29 6.12 0.22 3.95
C GLU A 29 6.38 -1.04 4.78
N GLU A 30 6.07 -1.04 6.08
CA GLU A 30 6.21 -2.20 6.96
C GLU A 30 5.34 -3.38 6.50
N LYS A 31 4.11 -3.11 6.05
CA LYS A 31 3.23 -4.12 5.47
C LYS A 31 3.81 -4.68 4.19
N MET A 32 4.37 -3.85 3.31
CA MET A 32 5.00 -4.32 2.07
C MET A 32 6.23 -5.17 2.35
N ILE A 33 7.10 -4.74 3.27
CA ILE A 33 8.26 -5.53 3.71
C ILE A 33 7.83 -6.88 4.30
N ALA A 34 6.79 -6.90 5.13
CA ALA A 34 6.28 -8.13 5.72
C ALA A 34 5.66 -9.07 4.67
N LEU A 35 4.96 -8.53 3.67
CA LEU A 35 4.43 -9.32 2.55
C LEU A 35 5.56 -9.95 1.74
N ASP A 36 6.62 -9.20 1.46
CA ASP A 36 7.81 -9.72 0.77
C ASP A 36 8.50 -10.81 1.60
N ALA A 37 8.62 -10.62 2.92
CA ALA A 37 9.18 -11.64 3.82
C ALA A 37 8.32 -12.93 3.83
N ILE A 38 6.99 -12.82 3.87
CA ILE A 38 6.08 -13.97 3.78
C ILE A 38 6.22 -14.66 2.42
N HIS A 39 6.30 -13.89 1.33
CA HIS A 39 6.48 -14.42 -0.01
C HIS A 39 7.79 -15.21 -0.12
N LEU A 40 8.90 -14.60 0.30
CA LEU A 40 10.23 -15.23 0.29
C LEU A 40 10.32 -16.42 1.25
N GLY A 41 9.58 -16.41 2.36
CA GLY A 41 9.50 -17.55 3.29
C GLY A 41 8.92 -18.83 2.68
N ASN A 42 8.16 -18.71 1.58
CA ASN A 42 7.63 -19.87 0.84
C ASN A 42 8.61 -20.36 -0.25
N VAL A 43 9.65 -19.59 -0.56
CA VAL A 43 10.68 -19.98 -1.53
C VAL A 43 11.68 -20.90 -0.83
N LYS A 44 11.83 -22.13 -1.33
CA LYS A 44 12.88 -23.05 -0.88
C LYS A 44 14.23 -22.62 -1.45
N ALA A 45 14.82 -21.58 -0.89
CA ALA A 45 16.19 -21.21 -1.21
C ALA A 45 17.16 -22.22 -0.56
N PRO A 46 18.18 -22.71 -1.29
CA PRO A 46 19.26 -23.45 -0.65
C PRO A 46 19.91 -22.54 0.39
N VAL A 47 20.01 -23.03 1.63
CA VAL A 47 20.70 -22.30 2.69
C VAL A 47 22.19 -22.40 2.40
N GLU A 48 22.76 -21.34 1.83
CA GLU A 48 24.21 -21.17 1.78
C GLU A 48 24.68 -20.73 3.16
N PHE A 49 25.30 -21.66 3.90
CA PHE A 49 26.09 -21.32 5.07
C PHE A 49 27.47 -20.87 4.59
N ALA A 50 27.91 -19.68 5.04
CA ALA A 50 29.25 -19.16 4.80
C ALA A 50 30.30 -19.81 5.71
#